data_AF-C4L2M3-F1
#
_entry.id   AF-C4L2M3-F1
#
_cell.length_a   1.000
_cell.length_b   1.000
_cell.length_c   1.000
_cell.angle_alpha   90.00
_cell.angle_beta   90.00
_cell.angle_gamma   90.00
#
_symmetry.space_group_name_H-M   'P 1'
#
loop_
_entity.id
_entity.type
_entity.pdbx_description
1 polymer ?
#
loop_
_entity_poly.entity_id
_entity_poly.type
_entity_poly.pdbx_seq_one_letter_code
_entity_poly.pdbx_strand_id
1 'polypeptide(L)'
;MEQTVSQTYKHYFWKRFFLFFLPLMVVGILSEPMIIQNPFEELEDYGAFLFFFVFYIIILGGLAAFIVSIMWRIRQFKVKH
;
A
#
# COMPACT_ATOMS: atom_id res chain seq x y z
N MET A 1 26.13 -15.98 -8.86
CA MET A 1 26.06 -14.64 -8.23
C MET A 1 25.36 -14.78 -6.91
N GLU A 2 26.06 -14.53 -5.81
CA GLU A 2 25.52 -14.66 -4.45
C GLU A 2 24.55 -13.51 -4.20
N GLN A 3 23.25 -13.79 -4.16
CA GLN A 3 22.25 -12.78 -3.83
C GLN A 3 22.40 -12.42 -2.34
N THR A 4 22.75 -11.18 -2.05
CA THR A 4 22.79 -10.69 -0.66
C THR A 4 21.38 -10.72 -0.06
N VAL A 5 21.27 -10.94 1.25
CA VAL A 5 19.97 -11.00 1.97
C VAL A 5 19.12 -9.74 1.69
N SER A 6 19.75 -8.58 1.47
CA SER A 6 19.03 -7.34 1.15
C SER A 6 18.40 -7.35 -0.25
N GLN A 7 19.05 -7.96 -1.25
CA GLN A 7 18.49 -8.11 -2.60
C GLN A 7 17.28 -9.06 -2.58
N THR A 8 17.39 -10.16 -1.83
CA THR A 8 16.30 -11.12 -1.66
C THR A 8 15.10 -10.49 -0.93
N TYR A 9 15.35 -9.69 0.12
CA TYR A 9 14.31 -8.93 0.80
C TYR A 9 13.65 -7.91 -0.13
N LYS A 10 14.43 -7.11 -0.87
CA LYS A 10 13.91 -6.08 -1.76
C LYS A 10 13.01 -6.69 -2.84
N HIS A 11 13.44 -7.78 -3.46
CA HIS A 11 12.63 -8.49 -4.45
C HIS A 11 11.34 -9.06 -3.84
N TYR A 12 11.44 -9.71 -2.68
CA TYR A 12 10.27 -10.21 -1.95
C TYR A 12 9.29 -9.09 -1.57
N PHE A 13 9.82 -7.97 -1.07
CA PHE A 13 9.05 -6.83 -0.60
C PHE A 13 8.22 -6.27 -1.73
N TRP A 14 8.84 -5.87 -2.84
CA TRP A 14 8.12 -5.26 -3.96
C TRP A 14 7.12 -6.21 -4.61
N LYS A 15 7.45 -7.51 -4.71
CA LYS A 15 6.53 -8.51 -5.27
C LYS A 15 5.24 -8.65 -4.45
N ARG A 16 5.32 -8.51 -3.12
CA ARG A 16 4.16 -8.67 -2.22
C ARG A 16 3.51 -7.35 -1.83
N PHE A 17 4.27 -6.26 -1.83
CA PHE A 17 3.76 -4.93 -1.54
C PHE A 17 2.59 -4.60 -2.44
N PHE A 18 2.75 -4.71 -3.77
CA PHE A 18 1.67 -4.43 -4.71
C PHE A 18 0.49 -5.39 -4.59
N LEU A 19 0.73 -6.64 -4.19
CA LEU A 19 -0.32 -7.63 -3.96
C LEU A 19 -1.25 -7.22 -2.81
N PHE A 20 -0.74 -6.57 -1.76
CA PHE A 20 -1.55 -6.07 -0.65
C PHE A 20 -2.04 -4.64 -0.87
N PHE A 21 -1.18 -3.79 -1.43
CA PHE A 21 -1.46 -2.38 -1.65
C PHE A 21 -2.62 -2.17 -2.62
N LEU A 22 -2.64 -2.88 -3.77
CA LEU A 22 -3.68 -2.65 -4.78
C LEU A 22 -5.09 -3.00 -4.29
N PRO A 23 -5.36 -4.16 -3.65
CA PRO A 23 -6.68 -4.45 -3.10
C PRO A 23 -7.09 -3.48 -2.00
N LEU A 24 -6.17 -3.10 -1.11
CA LEU A 24 -6.42 -2.12 -0.06
C LEU A 24 -6.79 -0.76 -0.65
N MET A 25 -6.08 -0.32 -1.69
CA MET A 25 -6.38 0.92 -2.41
C MET A 25 -7.76 0.88 -3.07
N VAL A 26 -8.11 -0.21 -3.75
CA VAL A 26 -9.43 -0.36 -4.38
C VAL A 26 -10.55 -0.29 -3.33
N VAL A 27 -10.42 -1.02 -2.22
CA VAL A 27 -11.42 -0.99 -1.15
C VAL A 27 -11.49 0.39 -0.49
N GLY A 28 -10.34 1.02 -0.22
CA GLY A 28 -10.29 2.34 0.39
C GLY A 28 -10.95 3.42 -0.47
N ILE A 29 -10.66 3.42 -1.78
CA ILE A 29 -11.27 4.37 -2.73
C ILE A 29 -12.76 4.12 -2.90
N LEU A 30 -13.20 2.86 -3.05
CA LEU A 30 -14.61 2.51 -3.23
C LEU A 30 -15.46 2.73 -1.98
N SER A 31 -14.82 2.85 -0.81
CA SER A 31 -15.52 3.12 0.44
C SER A 31 -15.70 4.63 0.68
N GLU A 32 -15.08 5.48 -0.15
CA GLU A 32 -15.06 6.92 0.09
C GLU A 32 -16.22 7.63 -0.61
N PRO A 33 -17.24 8.11 0.14
CA PRO A 33 -18.44 8.71 -0.45
C PRO A 33 -18.15 10.01 -1.19
N MET A 34 -17.08 10.74 -0.83
CA MET A 34 -16.62 11.92 -1.58
C MET A 34 -16.20 11.60 -3.02
N ILE A 35 -15.79 10.36 -3.31
CA ILE A 35 -15.38 9.96 -4.67
C ILE A 35 -16.60 9.49 -5.48
N ILE A 36 -17.62 8.95 -4.80
CA ILE A 36 -18.81 8.34 -5.43
C ILE A 36 -19.96 9.34 -5.60
N GLN A 37 -20.09 10.31 -4.70
CA GLN A 37 -21.27 11.19 -4.60
C GLN A 37 -20.99 12.67 -4.82
N ASN A 38 -19.73 13.11 -4.92
CA ASN A 38 -19.44 14.53 -5.11
C ASN A 38 -19.51 14.90 -6.60
N PRO A 39 -20.38 15.83 -7.02
CA PRO A 39 -20.27 16.44 -8.33
C PRO A 39 -19.04 17.35 -8.27
N PHE A 40 -17.97 17.02 -8.99
CA PHE A 40 -16.72 17.80 -9.05
C PHE A 40 -16.95 19.16 -9.75
N GLU A 41 -17.80 20.02 -9.19
CA GLU A 41 -18.25 21.27 -9.81
C GLU A 41 -17.28 22.42 -9.53
N GLU A 42 -16.54 22.40 -8.42
CA GLU A 42 -15.60 23.46 -8.06
C GLU A 42 -14.13 22.99 -8.03
N LEU A 43 -13.20 23.92 -8.32
CA LEU A 43 -11.75 23.67 -8.27
C LEU A 43 -11.27 23.24 -6.87
N GLU A 44 -11.98 23.66 -5.82
CA GLU A 44 -11.73 23.27 -4.43
C GLU A 44 -11.96 21.76 -4.21
N ASP A 45 -12.92 21.16 -4.90
CA ASP A 45 -13.22 19.72 -4.81
C ASP A 45 -12.08 18.86 -5.38
N TYR A 46 -11.42 19.31 -6.45
CA TYR A 46 -10.26 18.62 -7.00
C TYR A 46 -9.07 18.65 -6.04
N GLY A 47 -8.86 19.77 -5.33
CA GLY A 47 -7.81 19.91 -4.32
C GLY A 47 -8.05 18.98 -3.13
N ALA A 48 -9.29 18.96 -2.62
CA ALA A 48 -9.71 18.06 -1.55
C ALA A 48 -9.55 16.59 -1.97
N PHE A 49 -10.02 16.23 -3.16
CA PHE A 49 -9.86 14.88 -3.71
C PHE A 49 -8.40 14.45 -3.79
N LEU A 50 -7.53 15.31 -4.35
CA LEU A 50 -6.11 14.98 -4.48
C LEU A 50 -5.44 14.82 -3.11
N PHE A 51 -5.79 15.68 -2.15
CA PHE A 51 -5.28 15.59 -0.78
C PHE A 51 -5.68 14.27 -0.11
N PHE A 52 -6.96 13.91 -0.16
CA PHE A 52 -7.44 12.64 0.39
C PHE A 52 -6.84 11.44 -0.33
N PHE A 53 -6.72 11.49 -1.65
CA PHE A 53 -6.11 10.43 -2.44
C PHE A 53 -4.66 10.17 -2.04
N VAL A 54 -3.85 11.23 -1.90
CA VAL A 54 -2.45 11.13 -1.45
C VAL A 54 -2.39 10.62 -0.01
N PHE A 55 -3.25 11.11 0.87
CA PHE A 55 -3.32 10.65 2.26
C PHE A 55 -3.63 9.14 2.35
N TYR A 56 -4.57 8.66 1.54
CA TYR A 56 -4.90 7.23 1.43
C TYR A 56 -3.73 6.41 0.89
N ILE A 57 -3.01 6.89 -0.13
CA ILE A 57 -1.78 6.24 -0.63
C ILE A 57 -0.76 6.07 0.50
N ILE A 58 -0.55 7.11 1.31
CA ILE A 58 0.41 7.07 2.42
C ILE A 58 -0.03 6.07 3.48
N ILE A 59 -1.28 6.12 3.93
CA ILE A 59 -1.78 5.23 5.00
C ILE A 59 -1.80 3.78 4.53
N LEU A 60 -2.43 3.51 3.39
CA LEU A 60 -2.57 2.15 2.87
C LEU A 60 -1.24 1.58 2.41
N GLY A 61 -0.37 2.43 1.86
CA GLY A 61 1.02 2.09 1.55
C GLY A 61 1.80 1.73 2.80
N GLY A 62 1.66 2.52 3.87
CA GLY A 62 2.26 2.22 5.18
C GLY A 62 1.78 0.87 5.74
N LEU A 63 0.47 0.60 5.70
CA LEU A 63 -0.11 -0.67 6.13
C LEU A 63 0.40 -1.86 5.30
N ALA A 64 0.40 -1.74 3.98
CA ALA A 64 0.91 -2.79 3.10
C ALA A 64 2.40 -3.05 3.35
N ALA A 65 3.22 -2.00 3.50
CA ALA A 65 4.63 -2.11 3.83
C ALA A 65 4.87 -2.78 5.18
N PHE A 66 4.06 -2.45 6.19
CA PHE A 66 4.13 -3.04 7.52
C PHE A 66 3.81 -4.54 7.50
N ILE A 67 2.71 -4.93 6.83
CA ILE A 67 2.31 -6.34 6.68
C ILE A 67 3.41 -7.14 5.99
N VAL A 68 3.93 -6.65 4.86
CA VAL A 68 4.99 -7.35 4.11
C VAL A 68 6.28 -7.47 4.93
N SER A 69 6.62 -6.46 5.70
CA SER A 69 7.79 -6.48 6.61
C SER A 69 7.64 -7.51 7.72
N ILE A 70 6.45 -7.62 8.33
CA ILE A 70 6.14 -8.64 9.33
C ILE A 70 6.20 -10.04 8.71
N MET A 71 5.54 -10.25 7.56
CA MET A 71 5.55 -11.54 6.88
C MET A 71 6.97 -12.00 6.54
N TRP A 72 7.84 -11.08 6.13
CA TRP A 72 9.24 -11.38 5.89
C TRP A 72 9.93 -11.81 7.19
N ARG A 73 9.77 -11.07 8.30
CA ARG A 73 10.35 -11.45 9.59
C ARG A 73 9.88 -12.84 10.02
N ILE A 74 8.58 -13.12 9.98
CA ILE A 74 8.01 -14.43 10.34
C ILE A 74 8.62 -15.54 9.48
N ARG A 75 8.77 -15.31 8.16
CA ARG A 75 9.41 -16.26 7.25
C ARG A 75 10.86 -16.53 7.66
N GLN A 76 11.62 -15.51 8.00
CA GLN A 76 13.01 -15.67 8.45
C GLN A 76 13.10 -16.44 9.78
N PHE A 77 12.16 -16.21 10.71
CA PHE A 77 12.07 -16.99 11.95
C PHE A 77 11.75 -18.46 11.68
N LYS A 78 10.83 -18.77 10.76
CA LYS A 78 10.49 -20.16 10.38
C LYS A 78 11.59 -20.91 9.64
N VAL A 79 12.53 -20.22 9.00
CA VAL A 79 13.65 -20.86 8.27
C VAL A 79 14.84 -21.15 9.20
N LYS A 80 14.88 -20.51 10.38
CA LYS A 80 15.94 -20.69 11.39
C LYS A 80 15.65 -21.80 12.41
N HIS A 81 14.42 -22.30 12.47
CA HIS A 81 13.97 -23.41 13.31
C HIS A 81 13.60 -24.60 12.44
#